data_AF-A0A9P5CHN0-F1
#
_entry.id   AF-A0A9P5CHN0-F1
#
_cell.length_a   1.000
_cell.length_b   1.000
_cell.length_c   1.000
_cell.angle_alpha   90.00
_cell.angle_beta   90.00
_cell.angle_gamma   90.00
#
_symmetry.space_group_name_H-M   'P 1'
#
loop_
_entity.id
_entity.type
_entity.pdbx_description
1 polymer ?
#
loop_
_entity_poly.entity_id
_entity_poly.type
_entity_poly.pdbx_seq_one_letter_code
_entity_poly.pdbx_strand_id
1 'polypeptide(L)'
;MLYNAPVLRTVLNSPPLLFNLFANLYLAGTIIFGGGPVVIPLLREYLVSEGWVSSRDFLIGLALAQAFPGPNFNFAVFLGTLAASNSGSSSIAGAVIAFVGIFSPGIAIVHGGMGVWSSLRNRRWVKSGLRGVNSSAVGLIYTAVYRIWQVGYLDEGF
;
A
#
# COMPACT_ATOMS: atom_id res chain seq x y z
N MET A 1 -7.41 6.58 -19.32
CA MET A 1 -7.20 7.97 -18.85
C MET A 1 -6.31 8.03 -17.59
N LEU A 2 -5.25 7.19 -17.48
CA LEU A 2 -4.31 7.19 -16.35
C LEU A 2 -2.87 6.93 -16.85
N TYR A 3 -2.33 7.81 -17.69
CA TYR A 3 -0.95 7.68 -18.20
C TYR A 3 -0.10 8.94 -18.04
N ASN A 4 -0.63 10.01 -17.43
CA ASN A 4 0.03 11.33 -17.41
C ASN A 4 0.74 11.69 -16.09
N ALA A 5 0.70 10.83 -15.08
CA ALA A 5 1.49 11.05 -13.85
C ALA A 5 3.00 11.19 -14.09
N PRO A 6 3.65 10.44 -15.02
CA PRO A 6 5.09 10.63 -15.27
C PRO A 6 5.44 11.90 -16.07
N VAL A 7 4.48 12.53 -16.76
CA VAL A 7 4.74 13.70 -17.62
C VAL A 7 4.81 15.01 -16.82
N LEU A 8 4.12 15.10 -15.69
CA LEU A 8 4.21 16.31 -14.85
C LEU A 8 5.58 16.44 -14.16
N ARG A 9 6.31 15.34 -14.00
CA ARG A 9 7.68 15.32 -13.44
C ARG A 9 8.72 15.93 -14.38
N THR A 10 8.52 15.88 -15.70
CA THR A 10 9.49 16.41 -16.68
C THR A 10 9.33 17.90 -16.95
N VAL A 11 8.20 18.52 -16.57
CA VAL A 11 7.95 19.96 -16.78
C VAL A 11 8.47 20.82 -15.62
N LEU A 12 8.58 20.26 -14.41
CA LEU A 12 9.11 20.96 -13.25
C LEU A 12 10.60 20.59 -13.06
N ASN A 13 11.51 21.53 -13.37
CA ASN A 13 12.96 21.37 -13.21
C ASN A 13 13.41 20.98 -11.77
N SER A 14 12.54 21.12 -10.77
CA SER A 14 12.69 20.60 -9.40
C SER A 14 11.31 20.59 -8.71
N PRO A 15 10.53 19.50 -8.75
CA PRO A 15 9.24 19.47 -8.06
C PRO A 15 9.44 19.62 -6.55
N PRO A 16 8.58 20.37 -5.84
CA PRO A 16 8.67 20.46 -4.39
C PRO A 16 8.52 19.07 -3.77
N LEU A 17 9.32 18.76 -2.74
CA LEU A 17 9.37 17.44 -2.11
C LEU A 17 7.98 16.90 -1.76
N LEU A 18 7.11 17.75 -1.23
CA LEU A 18 5.74 17.39 -0.89
C LEU A 18 4.92 16.88 -2.09
N PHE A 19 5.15 17.41 -3.29
CA PHE A 19 4.51 16.91 -4.51
C PHE A 19 5.04 15.53 -4.89
N ASN A 20 6.36 15.33 -4.82
CA ASN A 20 6.96 14.02 -5.10
C ASN A 20 6.53 12.97 -4.08
N LEU A 21 6.42 13.35 -2.80
CA LEU A 21 5.87 12.53 -1.72
C LEU A 21 4.43 12.11 -2.01
N PHE A 22 3.58 13.07 -2.40
CA PHE A 22 2.21 12.79 -2.80
C PHE A 22 2.16 11.80 -3.97
N ALA A 23 2.91 12.06 -5.04
CA ALA A 23 2.89 11.25 -6.26
C ALA A 23 3.36 9.81 -6.00
N ASN A 24 4.45 9.65 -5.24
CA ASN A 24 4.98 8.34 -4.85
C ASN A 24 3.98 7.55 -4.00
N LEU A 25 3.34 8.20 -3.02
CA LEU A 25 2.37 7.54 -2.15
C LEU A 25 1.02 7.28 -2.84
N TYR A 26 0.61 8.15 -3.75
CA TYR A 26 -0.54 7.92 -4.62
C TYR A 26 -0.32 6.71 -5.53
N LEU A 27 0.86 6.60 -6.12
CA LEU A 27 1.24 5.46 -6.95
C LEU A 27 1.33 4.18 -6.11
N ALA A 28 1.93 4.24 -4.91
CA ALA A 28 1.92 3.13 -3.97
C ALA A 28 0.49 2.68 -3.64
N GLY A 29 -0.39 3.61 -3.26
CA GLY A 29 -1.80 3.32 -2.97
C GLY A 29 -2.59 2.78 -4.17
N THR A 30 -2.14 3.03 -5.40
CA THR A 30 -2.78 2.51 -6.62
C THR A 30 -2.31 1.10 -6.98
N ILE A 31 -1.04 0.79 -6.76
CA ILE A 31 -0.39 -0.47 -7.18
C ILE A 31 -0.50 -1.57 -6.12
N ILE A 32 -0.74 -1.21 -4.86
CA ILE A 32 -0.77 -2.19 -3.79
C ILE A 32 -2.00 -3.10 -3.91
N PHE A 33 -1.73 -4.34 -4.29
CA PHE A 33 -2.67 -5.45 -4.26
C PHE A 33 -2.20 -6.46 -3.21
N GLY A 34 -2.76 -6.39 -2.01
CA GLY A 34 -2.38 -7.27 -0.90
C GLY A 34 -2.45 -6.59 0.46
N GLY A 35 -2.26 -7.37 1.54
CA GLY A 35 -2.21 -6.87 2.91
C GLY A 35 -0.90 -6.13 3.25
N GLY A 36 -0.70 -5.84 4.54
CA GLY A 36 0.45 -5.09 5.07
C GLY A 36 1.86 -5.54 4.62
N PRO A 37 2.18 -6.84 4.42
CA PRO A 37 3.53 -7.24 4.01
C PRO A 37 3.96 -6.70 2.64
N VAL A 38 3.01 -6.37 1.77
CA VAL A 38 3.27 -5.90 0.40
C VAL A 38 3.47 -4.38 0.34
N VAL A 39 2.89 -3.61 1.29
CA VAL A 39 3.04 -2.14 1.32
C VAL A 39 4.47 -1.74 1.70
N ILE A 40 5.10 -2.48 2.61
CA ILE A 40 6.36 -2.09 3.24
C ILE A 40 7.53 -2.04 2.24
N PRO A 41 7.75 -3.04 1.37
CA PRO A 41 8.80 -2.96 0.35
C PRO A 41 8.62 -1.77 -0.59
N LEU A 42 7.38 -1.48 -0.99
CA LEU A 42 7.08 -0.34 -1.88
C LEU A 42 7.34 1.00 -1.19
N LEU A 43 6.94 1.15 0.08
CA LEU A 43 7.24 2.36 0.85
C LEU A 43 8.75 2.53 1.05
N ARG A 44 9.50 1.45 1.27
CA ARG A 44 10.96 1.52 1.34
C ARG A 44 11.54 2.03 0.03
N GLU A 45 11.10 1.48 -1.10
CA GLU A 45 11.60 1.91 -2.41
C GLU A 45 11.30 3.39 -2.68
N TYR A 46 10.08 3.84 -2.40
CA TYR A 46 9.67 5.20 -2.76
C TYR A 46 10.08 6.31 -1.77
N LEU A 47 10.64 5.96 -0.61
CA LEU A 47 10.97 6.93 0.45
C LEU A 47 12.41 6.80 0.93
N VAL A 48 12.94 5.58 0.99
CA VAL A 48 14.32 5.32 1.42
C VAL A 48 15.28 5.35 0.24
N SER A 49 14.94 4.75 -0.90
CA SER A 49 15.80 4.80 -2.10
C SER A 49 15.91 6.23 -2.67
N GLU A 50 14.87 7.06 -2.48
CA GLU A 50 14.87 8.50 -2.78
C GLU A 50 15.64 9.35 -1.76
N GLY A 51 16.11 8.75 -0.65
CA GLY A 51 16.91 9.42 0.38
C GLY A 51 16.13 10.33 1.34
N TRP A 52 14.80 10.38 1.27
CA TRP A 52 13.99 11.22 2.17
C TRP A 52 13.87 10.64 3.59
N VAL A 53 13.98 9.31 3.72
CA VAL A 53 13.97 8.60 5.00
C VAL A 53 15.18 7.68 5.09
N SER A 54 15.87 7.68 6.23
CA SER A 54 17.00 6.78 6.44
C SER A 54 16.53 5.32 6.60
N SER A 55 17.35 4.35 6.18
CA SER A 55 17.04 2.92 6.39
C SER A 55 16.86 2.58 7.88
N ARG A 56 17.60 3.27 8.77
CA ARG A 56 17.50 3.08 10.21
C ARG A 56 16.14 3.53 10.73
N ASP A 57 15.71 4.74 10.40
CA ASP A 57 14.44 5.30 10.89
C ASP A 57 13.25 4.56 10.30
N PHE A 58 13.37 4.09 9.05
CA PHE A 58 12.39 3.20 8.45
C PHE A 58 12.20 1.92 9.28
N LEU A 59 13.29 1.24 9.66
CA LEU A 59 13.21 0.00 10.43
C LEU A 59 12.70 0.23 11.86
N ILE A 60 13.13 1.32 12.51
CA ILE A 60 12.61 1.70 13.84
C ILE A 60 11.12 2.00 13.76
N GLY A 61 10.70 2.81 12.78
CA GLY A 61 9.30 3.14 12.54
C GLY A 61 8.47 1.90 12.22
N LEU A 62 9.02 0.95 11.47
CA LEU A 62 8.36 -0.31 11.18
C LEU A 62 8.17 -1.15 12.44
N ALA A 63 9.19 -1.27 13.29
CA ALA A 63 9.08 -1.97 14.56
C ALA A 63 8.00 -1.33 15.46
N LEU A 64 7.95 0.01 15.50
CA LEU A 64 6.89 0.74 16.20
C LEU A 64 5.51 0.47 15.58
N ALA A 65 5.39 0.52 14.26
CA ALA A 65 4.12 0.28 13.57
C ALA A 65 3.57 -1.14 13.82
N GLN A 66 4.44 -2.15 13.97
CA GLN A 66 4.04 -3.51 14.32
C GLN A 66 3.71 -3.69 15.81
N ALA A 67 4.24 -2.83 16.67
CA ALA A 67 3.96 -2.87 18.10
C ALA A 67 2.57 -2.32 18.45
N PHE A 68 2.04 -1.38 17.64
CA PHE A 68 0.71 -0.80 17.85
C PHE A 68 -0.36 -1.51 16.99
N PRO A 69 -1.56 -1.74 17.53
CA PRO A 69 -2.67 -2.23 16.72
C PRO A 69 -3.11 -1.12 15.75
N GLY A 70 -3.11 -1.42 14.45
CA GLY A 70 -3.61 -0.49 13.46
C GLY A 70 -3.43 -0.95 12.02
N PRO A 71 -4.03 -0.23 11.06
CA PRO A 71 -3.76 -0.47 9.65
C PRO A 71 -2.29 -0.22 9.33
N ASN A 72 -1.62 -1.21 8.73
CA ASN A 72 -0.22 -1.08 8.28
C ASN A 72 0.01 0.14 7.35
N PHE A 73 -1.03 0.61 6.66
CA PHE A 73 -0.99 1.80 5.81
C PHE A 73 -0.71 3.10 6.58
N ASN A 74 -1.01 3.17 7.88
CA ASN A 74 -0.68 4.34 8.70
C ASN A 74 0.83 4.56 8.79
N PHE A 75 1.64 3.52 8.56
CA PHE A 75 3.09 3.64 8.49
C PHE A 75 3.53 4.61 7.38
N ALA A 76 2.81 4.69 6.26
CA ALA A 76 3.10 5.66 5.21
C ALA A 76 2.94 7.11 5.67
N VAL A 77 1.97 7.38 6.55
CA VAL A 77 1.74 8.71 7.15
C VAL A 77 2.91 9.08 8.05
N PHE A 78 3.35 8.14 8.90
CA PHE A 78 4.55 8.30 9.72
C PHE A 78 5.79 8.60 8.85
N LEU A 79 6.02 7.81 7.81
CA LEU A 79 7.16 8.06 6.91
C LEU A 79 7.04 9.40 6.18
N GLY A 80 5.82 9.84 5.84
CA GLY A 80 5.56 11.17 5.29
C GLY A 80 5.94 12.31 6.23
N THR A 81 5.64 12.17 7.53
CA THR A 81 6.08 13.15 8.55
C THR A 81 7.60 13.25 8.61
N LEU A 82 8.29 12.11 8.55
CA LEU A 82 9.73 12.03 8.63
C LEU A 82 10.41 12.59 7.37
N ALA A 83 9.90 12.23 6.18
CA ALA A 83 10.38 12.75 4.90
C ALA A 83 10.30 14.28 4.83
N ALA A 84 9.17 14.87 5.27
CA ALA A 84 9.01 16.31 5.33
C ALA A 84 9.94 16.96 6.37
N SER A 85 10.03 16.38 7.57
CA SER A 85 10.89 16.88 8.65
C SER A 85 12.37 16.91 8.26
N ASN A 86 12.86 15.84 7.63
CA ASN A 86 14.26 15.72 7.20
C ASN A 86 14.64 16.75 6.13
N SER A 87 13.66 17.24 5.38
CA SER A 87 13.84 18.18 4.28
C SER A 87 13.53 19.63 4.66
N GLY A 88 13.38 19.92 5.97
CA GLY A 88 13.06 21.25 6.49
C GLY A 88 11.63 21.73 6.22
N SER A 89 10.74 20.84 5.79
CA SER A 89 9.31 21.13 5.58
C SER A 89 8.49 20.83 6.84
N SER A 90 7.27 21.36 6.91
CA SER A 90 6.36 21.08 8.03
C SER A 90 6.02 19.59 8.12
N SER A 91 6.33 18.95 9.25
CA SER A 91 6.04 17.53 9.49
C SER A 91 4.54 17.24 9.40
N ILE A 92 3.69 18.18 9.83
CA ILE A 92 2.22 18.07 9.74
C ILE A 92 1.79 18.05 8.28
N ALA A 93 2.37 18.91 7.44
CA ALA A 93 2.09 18.92 6.01
C ALA A 93 2.50 17.60 5.35
N GLY A 94 3.66 17.05 5.73
CA GLY A 94 4.11 15.72 5.31
C GLY A 94 3.12 14.61 5.69
N ALA A 95 2.61 14.62 6.92
CA ALA A 95 1.59 13.68 7.39
C ALA A 95 0.31 13.75 6.54
N VAL A 96 -0.25 14.95 6.38
CA VAL A 96 -1.51 15.17 5.67
C VAL A 96 -1.35 14.76 4.20
N ILE A 97 -0.25 15.14 3.56
CA ILE A 97 0.01 14.79 2.16
C ILE A 97 0.19 13.29 2.00
N ALA A 98 0.91 12.63 2.91
CA ALA A 98 1.09 11.19 2.85
C ALA A 98 -0.23 10.44 3.06
N PHE A 99 -1.06 10.90 3.99
CA PHE A 99 -2.40 10.36 4.22
C PHE A 99 -3.28 10.50 2.97
N VAL A 100 -3.37 11.72 2.41
CA VAL A 100 -4.16 11.95 1.20
C VAL A 100 -3.61 11.15 0.02
N GLY A 101 -2.28 11.13 -0.16
CA GLY A 101 -1.61 10.37 -1.21
C GLY A 101 -1.99 8.89 -1.18
N ILE A 102 -1.77 8.21 -0.06
CA ILE A 102 -1.94 6.75 0.00
C ILE A 102 -3.41 6.29 -0.01
N PHE A 103 -4.33 7.07 0.58
CA PHE A 103 -5.74 6.66 0.70
C PHE A 103 -6.62 7.16 -0.45
N SER A 104 -6.26 8.25 -1.13
CA SER A 104 -7.07 8.79 -2.23
C SER A 104 -7.34 7.82 -3.39
N PRO A 105 -6.40 6.98 -3.89
CA PRO A 105 -6.72 6.07 -4.99
C PRO A 105 -7.77 5.04 -4.60
N GLY A 106 -7.68 4.47 -3.38
CA GLY A 106 -8.67 3.53 -2.87
C GLY A 106 -10.05 4.18 -2.70
N ILE A 107 -10.11 5.38 -2.13
CA ILE A 107 -11.36 6.15 -1.98
C ILE A 107 -11.99 6.45 -3.34
N ALA A 108 -11.17 6.87 -4.31
CA ALA A 108 -11.61 7.19 -5.67
C ALA A 108 -12.17 5.95 -6.39
N ILE A 109 -11.53 4.79 -6.24
CA ILE A 109 -12.01 3.52 -6.82
C ILE A 109 -13.33 3.10 -6.19
N VAL A 110 -13.46 3.18 -4.86
CA VAL A 110 -14.69 2.80 -4.16
C VAL A 110 -15.85 3.69 -4.60
N HIS A 111 -15.67 5.03 -4.56
CA HIS A 111 -16.73 5.96 -4.93
C HIS A 111 -17.04 5.92 -6.43
N GLY A 112 -16.03 5.85 -7.29
CA GLY A 112 -16.20 5.78 -8.74
C GLY A 112 -16.80 4.44 -9.20
N GLY A 113 -16.45 3.34 -8.53
CA GLY A 113 -16.92 1.99 -8.85
C GLY A 113 -18.29 1.64 -8.28
N MET A 114 -18.76 2.38 -7.27
CA MET A 114 -20.03 2.11 -6.57
C MET A 114 -21.23 1.99 -7.52
N GLY A 115 -21.35 2.88 -8.51
CA GLY A 115 -22.44 2.84 -9.48
C GLY A 115 -22.45 1.54 -10.29
N VAL A 116 -21.29 1.16 -10.83
CA VAL A 116 -21.10 -0.10 -11.58
C VAL A 116 -21.38 -1.31 -10.68
N TRP A 117 -20.82 -1.31 -9.47
CA TRP A 117 -21.00 -2.39 -8.51
C TRP A 117 -22.46 -2.61 -8.12
N SER A 118 -23.22 -1.52 -7.91
CA SER A 118 -24.65 -1.59 -7.55
C SER A 118 -25.49 -2.30 -8.64
N SER A 119 -25.13 -2.10 -9.91
CA SER A 119 -25.81 -2.72 -11.05
C SER A 119 -25.39 -4.18 -11.25
N LEU A 120 -24.12 -4.50 -11.01
CA LEU A 120 -23.58 -5.85 -11.20
C LEU A 120 -23.94 -6.82 -10.06
N ARG A 121 -23.92 -6.36 -8.80
CA ARG A 121 -24.04 -7.22 -7.61
C ARG A 121 -25.35 -8.02 -7.53
N ASN A 122 -26.40 -7.59 -8.25
CA ASN A 122 -27.68 -8.29 -8.29
C ASN A 122 -27.72 -9.41 -9.36
N ARG A 123 -26.78 -9.45 -10.30
CA ARG A 123 -26.74 -10.48 -11.35
C ARG A 123 -26.34 -11.84 -10.78
N ARG A 124 -27.03 -12.90 -11.21
CA ARG A 124 -26.85 -14.27 -10.69
C ARG A 124 -25.43 -14.81 -10.94
N TRP A 125 -24.85 -14.53 -12.11
CA TRP A 125 -23.49 -14.95 -12.47
C TRP A 125 -22.42 -14.27 -11.60
N VAL A 126 -22.57 -12.99 -11.24
CA VAL A 126 -21.65 -12.29 -10.32
C VAL A 126 -21.68 -12.94 -8.94
N LYS A 127 -22.89 -13.20 -8.41
CA LYS A 127 -23.05 -13.88 -7.11
C LYS A 127 -22.42 -15.28 -7.10
N SER A 128 -22.64 -16.06 -8.16
CA SER A 128 -22.03 -17.39 -8.29
C SER A 128 -20.51 -17.32 -8.43
N GLY A 129 -19.99 -16.37 -9.23
CA GLY A 129 -18.56 -16.14 -9.39
C GLY A 129 -17.88 -15.77 -8.07
N LEU A 130 -18.47 -14.85 -7.29
CA LEU A 130 -17.96 -14.48 -5.97
C LEU A 130 -17.92 -15.66 -4.99
N ARG A 131 -18.93 -16.53 -5.01
CA ARG A 131 -18.91 -17.77 -4.21
C ARG A 131 -17.78 -18.70 -4.65
N GLY A 132 -17.57 -18.84 -5.96
CA GLY A 132 -16.46 -19.59 -6.53
C GLY A 132 -15.12 -19.05 -6.03
N VAL A 133 -14.88 -17.75 -6.17
CA VAL A 133 -13.67 -17.08 -5.68
C VAL A 133 -13.47 -17.32 -4.18
N ASN A 134 -14.51 -17.17 -3.36
CA ASN A 134 -14.43 -17.44 -1.92
C ASN A 134 -14.05 -18.91 -1.63
N SER A 135 -14.64 -19.87 -2.35
CA SER A 135 -14.30 -21.29 -2.18
C SER A 135 -12.87 -21.61 -2.63
N SER A 136 -12.39 -20.98 -3.70
CA SER A 136 -11.00 -21.10 -4.15
C SER A 136 -10.03 -20.52 -3.12
N ALA A 137 -10.35 -19.38 -2.51
CA ALA A 137 -9.53 -18.80 -1.44
C ALA A 137 -9.38 -19.76 -0.26
N VAL A 138 -10.48 -20.42 0.17
CA VAL A 138 -10.43 -21.44 1.22
C VAL A 138 -9.53 -22.62 0.82
N GLY A 139 -9.65 -23.11 -0.42
CA GLY A 139 -8.79 -24.17 -0.94
C GLY A 139 -7.30 -23.79 -0.94
N LEU A 140 -6.97 -22.57 -1.38
CA LEU A 140 -5.60 -22.05 -1.37
C LEU A 140 -5.04 -21.93 0.06
N ILE A 141 -5.85 -21.47 1.02
CA ILE A 141 -5.46 -21.41 2.44
C ILE A 141 -5.19 -22.82 2.96
N TYR A 142 -6.06 -23.79 2.66
CA TYR A 142 -5.85 -25.19 3.05
C TYR A 142 -4.54 -25.75 2.46
N THR A 143 -4.27 -25.51 1.19
CA THR A 143 -3.01 -25.91 0.55
C THR A 143 -1.80 -25.28 1.23
N ALA A 144 -1.85 -24.00 1.58
CA ALA A 144 -0.76 -23.33 2.29
C ALA A 144 -0.51 -23.96 3.68
N VAL A 145 -1.58 -24.23 4.44
CA VAL A 145 -1.48 -24.90 5.75
C VAL A 145 -0.91 -26.31 5.62
N TYR A 146 -1.40 -27.08 4.64
CA TYR A 146 -0.91 -28.42 4.39
C TYR A 146 0.60 -28.42 4.07
N ARG A 147 1.05 -27.48 3.22
CA ARG A 147 2.47 -27.34 2.88
C ARG A 147 3.34 -26.99 4.08
N ILE A 148 2.88 -26.10 4.96
CA ILE A 148 3.60 -25.77 6.21
C ILE A 148 3.69 -27.01 7.12
N TRP A 149 2.61 -27.79 7.23
CA TRP A 149 2.61 -29.03 8.02
C TRP A 149 3.60 -30.08 7.48
N GLN A 150 3.66 -30.26 6.16
CA GLN A 150 4.62 -31.18 5.53
C GLN A 150 6.07 -30.80 5.89
N VAL A 151 6.43 -29.53 5.75
CA VAL A 151 7.77 -29.02 6.10
C VAL A 151 8.06 -29.19 7.60
N GLY A 152 7.06 -28.99 8.46
CA GLY A 152 7.25 -29.06 9.91
C GLY A 152 7.27 -30.47 10.51
N TYR A 153 6.72 -31.48 9.82
CA TYR A 153 6.48 -32.80 10.41
C TYR A 153 6.93 -34.00 9.55
N LEU A 154 7.01 -33.85 8.24
CA LEU A 154 7.43 -34.94 7.33
C LEU A 154 8.87 -34.75 6.86
N ASP A 155 9.26 -33.50 6.60
CA ASP A 155 10.62 -33.16 6.21
C ASP A 155 11.45 -32.80 7.47
N GLU A 156 11.73 -33.79 8.34
CA GLU A 156 12.65 -33.61 9.50
C GLU A 156 14.14 -33.43 9.10
N GLY A 157 14.40 -33.06 7.85
CA GLY A 157 15.73 -32.77 7.32
C GLY A 157 16.04 -31.29 7.34
N PHE A 158 16.29 -30.74 8.53
CA PHE A 158 17.16 -29.57 8.72
C PHE A 158 18.54 -30.02 9.16
#